data_AF-A0A726IBC6-F1
#
_entry.id   AF-A0A726IBC6-F1
#
_cell.length_a   1.000
_cell.length_b   1.000
_cell.length_c   1.000
_cell.angle_alpha   90.00
_cell.angle_beta   90.00
_cell.angle_gamma   90.00
#
_symmetry.space_group_name_H-M   'P 1'
#
loop_
_entity.id
_entity.type
_entity.pdbx_description
1 polymer ?
#
loop_
_entity_poly.entity_id
_entity_poly.type
_entity_poly.pdbx_seq_one_letter_code
_entity_poly.pdbx_strand_id
1 'polypeptide(L)'
;MEKKPTRGRASKVDLLPENVRKTLHEMLRDKALPQAQILEEINALIEDAGLPEDMKLSRSGLNRYATNVEQVGHNLRQMREMTTALTAELGDKPMGETTKLILEMARSQLFKAMMQQIENPEAAVDIDLLKNAMLAAQRLESTAMSSHKREKEIRQAFAEEAANAVTEELRGQDGMSEELELRIRNVLLGKA
;
A
#
# COMPACT_ATOMS: atom_id res chain seq x y z
N MET A 1 -24.43 -12.73 -15.93
CA MET A 1 -24.93 -12.97 -14.56
C MET A 1 -23.77 -13.32 -13.64
N GLU A 2 -23.10 -12.33 -13.06
CA GLU A 2 -22.16 -12.58 -11.98
C GLU A 2 -22.92 -13.08 -10.75
N LYS A 3 -22.56 -14.28 -10.28
CA LYS A 3 -23.13 -14.84 -9.05
C LYS A 3 -22.73 -13.91 -7.91
N LYS A 4 -23.73 -13.32 -7.22
CA LYS A 4 -23.52 -12.63 -5.94
C LYS A 4 -22.60 -13.49 -5.05
N PRO A 5 -21.51 -12.94 -4.50
CA PRO A 5 -20.69 -13.67 -3.55
C PRO A 5 -21.54 -13.93 -2.31
N THR A 6 -22.10 -15.12 -2.24
CA THR A 6 -22.66 -15.63 -0.98
C THR A 6 -21.47 -15.96 -0.07
N ARG A 7 -21.70 -16.03 1.25
CA ARG A 7 -20.66 -16.43 2.21
C ARG A 7 -20.01 -17.79 1.86
N GLY A 8 -20.59 -18.53 0.92
CA GLY A 8 -20.15 -19.84 0.49
C GLY A 8 -20.39 -20.86 1.59
N ARG A 9 -20.43 -22.14 1.22
CA ARG A 9 -20.21 -23.18 2.22
C ARG A 9 -18.72 -23.15 2.56
N ALA A 10 -18.39 -23.06 3.85
CA ALA A 10 -17.02 -23.20 4.30
C ALA A 10 -16.40 -24.45 3.67
N SER A 11 -15.20 -24.31 3.10
CA SER A 11 -14.49 -25.46 2.57
C SER A 11 -14.01 -26.35 3.72
N LYS A 12 -13.70 -27.62 3.44
CA LYS A 12 -13.13 -28.51 4.47
C LYS A 12 -11.86 -27.91 5.07
N VAL A 13 -11.05 -27.21 4.26
CA VAL A 13 -9.83 -26.52 4.68
C VAL A 13 -10.12 -25.39 5.67
N ASP A 14 -11.21 -24.64 5.48
CA ASP A 14 -11.60 -23.55 6.39
C ASP A 14 -12.03 -24.09 7.76
N LEU A 15 -12.54 -25.32 7.79
CA LEU A 15 -13.01 -26.01 8.99
C LEU A 15 -11.88 -26.77 9.71
N LEU A 16 -10.67 -26.82 9.16
CA LEU A 16 -9.53 -27.47 9.82
C LEU A 16 -9.09 -26.69 11.06
N PRO A 17 -8.63 -27.39 12.11
CA PRO A 17 -7.90 -26.78 13.22
C PRO A 17 -6.73 -25.92 12.73
N GLU A 18 -6.44 -24.85 13.47
CA GLU A 18 -5.46 -23.84 13.05
C GLU A 18 -4.06 -24.43 12.81
N ASN A 19 -3.63 -25.37 13.65
CA ASN A 19 -2.35 -26.06 13.49
C ASN A 19 -2.28 -26.82 12.15
N VAL A 20 -3.31 -27.60 11.81
CA VAL A 20 -3.36 -28.37 10.55
C VAL A 20 -3.41 -27.43 9.35
N ARG A 21 -4.22 -26.36 9.43
CA ARG A 21 -4.33 -25.35 8.36
C ARG A 21 -3.00 -24.61 8.15
N LYS A 22 -2.29 -24.28 9.22
CA LYS A 22 -0.98 -23.62 9.16
C LYS A 22 0.05 -24.53 8.48
N THR A 23 0.13 -25.80 8.86
CA THR A 23 1.01 -26.78 8.20
C THR A 23 0.68 -26.91 6.71
N LEU A 24 -0.60 -26.98 6.35
CA LEU A 24 -1.04 -27.01 4.94
C LEU A 24 -0.53 -25.78 4.17
N HIS A 25 -0.61 -24.57 4.75
CA HIS A 25 -0.14 -23.34 4.11
C HIS A 25 1.39 -23.29 3.96
N GLU A 26 2.11 -23.81 4.94
CA GLU A 26 3.57 -23.92 4.89
C GLU A 26 4.00 -24.87 3.78
N MET A 27 3.40 -26.06 3.71
CA MET A 27 3.69 -27.05 2.66
C MET A 27 3.30 -26.55 1.27
N LEU A 28 2.16 -25.86 1.11
CA LEU A 28 1.74 -25.29 -0.18
C LEU A 28 2.66 -24.18 -0.69
N ARG A 29 3.42 -23.54 0.19
CA ARG A 29 4.40 -22.51 -0.19
C ARG A 29 5.67 -23.13 -0.75
N ASP A 30 6.02 -24.34 -0.33
CA ASP A 30 7.18 -25.05 -0.83
C ASP A 30 6.86 -25.74 -2.16
N LYS A 31 7.35 -25.13 -3.27
CA LYS A 31 7.12 -25.65 -4.62
C LYS A 31 7.85 -26.97 -4.89
N ALA A 32 8.76 -27.41 -4.02
CA ALA A 32 9.42 -28.70 -4.16
C ALA A 32 8.54 -29.87 -3.69
N LEU A 33 7.53 -29.62 -2.86
CA LEU A 33 6.66 -30.66 -2.31
C LEU A 33 5.57 -31.07 -3.32
N PRO A 34 5.48 -32.36 -3.69
CA PRO A 34 4.39 -32.85 -4.52
C PRO A 34 3.04 -32.75 -3.81
N GLN A 35 1.97 -32.32 -4.52
CA GLN A 35 0.62 -32.24 -3.93
C GLN A 35 0.11 -33.58 -3.35
N ALA A 36 0.58 -34.71 -3.88
CA ALA A 36 0.24 -36.02 -3.34
C ALA A 36 0.80 -36.23 -1.92
N GLN A 37 2.04 -35.79 -1.67
CA GLN A 37 2.66 -35.84 -0.35
C GLN A 37 1.97 -34.87 0.61
N ILE A 38 1.67 -33.66 0.16
CA ILE A 38 0.90 -32.68 0.96
C ILE A 38 -0.45 -33.27 1.37
N LEU A 39 -1.13 -33.96 0.46
CA LEU A 39 -2.42 -34.59 0.75
C LEU A 39 -2.30 -35.67 1.82
N GLU A 40 -1.29 -36.52 1.73
CA GLU A 40 -1.03 -37.61 2.67
C GLU A 40 -0.76 -37.07 4.07
N GLU A 41 0.20 -36.16 4.20
CA GLU A 41 0.60 -35.57 5.48
C GLU A 41 -0.56 -34.81 6.15
N ILE A 42 -1.33 -34.03 5.38
CA ILE A 42 -2.45 -33.29 5.94
C ILE A 42 -3.60 -34.23 6.36
N ASN A 43 -3.84 -35.30 5.63
CA ASN A 43 -4.85 -36.29 6.04
C ASN A 43 -4.42 -37.10 7.26
N ALA A 44 -3.12 -37.36 7.44
CA ALA A 44 -2.58 -37.95 8.66
C ALA A 44 -2.77 -37.01 9.86
N LEU A 45 -2.45 -35.72 9.71
CA LEU A 45 -2.68 -34.72 10.76
C LEU A 45 -4.16 -34.52 11.11
N ILE A 46 -5.07 -34.69 10.13
CA ILE A 46 -6.52 -34.67 10.37
C ILE A 46 -6.94 -35.86 11.25
N GLU A 47 -6.39 -37.04 10.98
CA GLU A 47 -6.64 -38.26 11.74
C GLU A 47 -6.07 -38.17 13.16
N ASP A 48 -4.82 -37.72 13.30
CA ASP A 48 -4.16 -37.50 14.60
C ASP A 48 -4.90 -36.45 15.46
N ALA A 49 -5.53 -35.46 14.82
CA ALA A 49 -6.37 -34.48 15.50
C ALA A 49 -7.75 -35.03 15.93
N GLY A 50 -8.05 -36.30 15.64
CA GLY A 50 -9.30 -36.96 15.99
C GLY A 50 -10.52 -36.46 15.21
N LEU A 51 -10.30 -35.88 14.03
CA LEU A 51 -11.39 -35.40 13.17
C LEU A 51 -12.05 -36.56 12.42
N PRO A 52 -13.34 -36.46 12.08
CA PRO A 52 -14.03 -37.50 11.34
C PRO A 52 -13.46 -37.68 9.92
N GLU A 53 -13.57 -38.89 9.37
CA GLU A 53 -13.08 -39.25 8.03
C GLU A 53 -13.60 -38.33 6.91
N ASP A 54 -14.81 -37.80 7.06
CA ASP A 54 -15.39 -36.87 6.10
C ASP A 54 -14.69 -35.49 6.08
N MET A 55 -13.82 -35.19 7.04
CA MET A 55 -12.96 -34.01 7.04
C MET A 55 -11.68 -34.21 6.21
N LYS A 56 -11.31 -35.46 5.87
CA LYS A 56 -10.15 -35.72 5.01
C LYS A 56 -10.31 -35.00 3.67
N LEU A 57 -9.21 -34.37 3.25
CA LEU A 57 -9.13 -33.66 1.98
C LEU A 57 -9.09 -34.67 0.84
N SER A 58 -9.70 -34.30 -0.29
CA SER A 58 -9.54 -35.02 -1.56
C SER A 58 -8.48 -34.34 -2.42
N ARG A 59 -7.91 -35.07 -3.37
CA ARG A 59 -6.97 -34.50 -4.38
C ARG A 59 -7.54 -33.26 -5.07
N SER A 60 -8.80 -33.34 -5.51
CA SER A 60 -9.47 -32.21 -6.18
C SER A 60 -9.78 -31.06 -5.22
N GLY A 61 -10.08 -31.34 -3.96
CA GLY A 61 -10.26 -30.33 -2.91
C GLY A 61 -8.97 -29.55 -2.64
N LEU A 62 -7.86 -30.28 -2.45
CA LEU A 62 -6.54 -29.71 -2.25
C LEU A 62 -6.09 -28.89 -3.46
N ASN A 63 -6.26 -29.41 -4.68
CA ASN A 63 -5.85 -28.73 -5.90
C ASN A 63 -6.58 -27.39 -6.12
N ARG A 64 -7.90 -27.34 -5.90
CA ARG A 64 -8.67 -26.08 -5.96
C ARG A 64 -8.19 -25.08 -4.92
N TYR A 65 -7.91 -25.56 -3.71
CA TYR A 65 -7.42 -24.70 -2.63
C TYR A 65 -6.03 -24.14 -2.96
N ALA A 66 -5.10 -25.00 -3.38
CA ALA A 66 -3.75 -24.62 -3.78
C ALA A 66 -3.75 -23.61 -4.93
N THR A 67 -4.60 -23.82 -5.94
CA THR A 67 -4.76 -22.89 -7.08
C THR A 67 -5.21 -21.50 -6.62
N ASN A 68 -6.17 -21.44 -5.70
CA ASN A 68 -6.64 -20.15 -5.15
C ASN A 68 -5.51 -19.45 -4.36
N VAL A 69 -4.81 -20.19 -3.49
CA VAL A 69 -3.68 -19.65 -2.71
C VAL A 69 -2.57 -19.11 -3.63
N GLU A 70 -2.22 -19.84 -4.69
CA GLU A 70 -1.19 -19.38 -5.64
C GLU A 70 -1.65 -18.17 -6.45
N GLN A 71 -2.94 -18.07 -6.81
CA GLN A 71 -3.47 -16.88 -7.49
C GLN A 71 -3.33 -15.63 -6.61
N VAL A 72 -3.68 -15.73 -5.33
CA VAL A 72 -3.50 -14.63 -4.37
C VAL A 72 -2.02 -14.30 -4.20
N GLY A 73 -1.17 -15.33 -4.06
CA GLY A 73 0.28 -15.16 -3.94
C GLY A 73 0.92 -14.51 -5.15
N HIS A 74 0.48 -14.85 -6.36
CA HIS A 74 0.92 -14.27 -7.62
C HIS A 74 0.60 -12.77 -7.66
N ASN A 75 -0.65 -12.39 -7.37
CA ASN A 75 -1.08 -11.00 -7.35
C ASN A 75 -0.25 -10.17 -6.34
N LEU A 76 0.05 -10.72 -5.16
CA LEU A 76 0.88 -10.05 -4.16
C LEU A 76 2.33 -9.83 -4.62
N ARG A 77 2.93 -10.79 -5.33
CA ARG A 77 4.28 -10.63 -5.89
C ARG A 77 4.30 -9.55 -6.97
N GLN A 78 3.34 -9.57 -7.89
CA GLN A 78 3.19 -8.55 -8.92
C GLN A 78 3.02 -7.14 -8.30
N MET A 79 2.21 -7.02 -7.25
CA MET A 79 2.03 -5.74 -6.56
C MET A 79 3.33 -5.24 -5.90
N ARG A 80 4.14 -6.14 -5.31
CA ARG A 80 5.45 -5.79 -4.75
C ARG A 80 6.45 -5.36 -5.82
N GLU A 81 6.49 -6.06 -6.95
CA GLU A 81 7.34 -5.69 -8.08
C GLU A 81 6.97 -4.31 -8.61
N MET A 82 5.68 -4.04 -8.81
CA MET A 82 5.18 -2.72 -9.22
C MET A 82 5.52 -1.64 -8.20
N THR A 83 5.35 -1.92 -6.89
CA THR A 83 5.70 -0.99 -5.81
C THR A 83 7.20 -0.71 -5.77
N THR A 84 8.03 -1.72 -6.02
CA THR A 84 9.50 -1.59 -6.03
C THR A 84 9.97 -0.78 -7.23
N ALA A 85 9.45 -1.09 -8.43
CA ALA A 85 9.74 -0.34 -9.64
C ALA A 85 9.33 1.13 -9.50
N LEU A 86 8.13 1.38 -8.96
CA LEU A 86 7.65 2.70 -8.64
C LEU A 86 8.56 3.40 -7.62
N THR A 87 8.93 2.74 -6.52
CA THR A 87 9.84 3.34 -5.52
C THR A 87 11.22 3.68 -6.11
N ALA A 88 11.75 2.83 -7.00
CA ALA A 88 13.04 3.05 -7.67
C ALA A 88 12.99 4.25 -8.64
N GLU A 89 11.89 4.43 -9.37
CA GLU A 89 11.67 5.56 -10.28
C GLU A 89 11.42 6.89 -9.52
N LEU A 90 10.97 6.78 -8.26
CA LEU A 90 10.61 7.91 -7.40
C LEU A 90 11.74 8.34 -6.44
N GLY A 91 12.83 7.59 -6.36
CA GLY A 91 13.90 7.77 -5.36
C GLY A 91 14.61 9.13 -5.38
N ASP A 92 14.66 9.81 -6.53
CA ASP A 92 15.32 11.11 -6.71
C ASP A 92 14.38 12.32 -6.72
N LYS A 93 13.06 12.11 -6.57
CA LYS A 93 12.08 13.21 -6.62
C LYS A 93 11.64 13.62 -5.21
N PRO A 94 11.43 14.92 -4.94
CA PRO A 94 10.84 15.37 -3.68
C PRO A 94 9.56 14.59 -3.37
N MET A 95 9.38 14.16 -2.13
CA MET A 95 8.27 13.30 -1.68
C MET A 95 6.86 13.80 -2.10
N GLY A 96 6.73 15.10 -2.37
CA GLY A 96 5.52 15.72 -2.92
C GLY A 96 5.28 15.46 -4.41
N GLU A 97 6.31 15.38 -5.24
CA GLU A 97 6.17 15.10 -6.69
C GLU A 97 5.81 13.64 -6.95
N THR A 98 6.34 12.74 -6.12
CA THR A 98 6.11 11.30 -6.22
C THR A 98 4.68 10.94 -5.83
N THR A 99 4.19 11.52 -4.73
CA THR A 99 2.79 11.37 -4.31
C THR A 99 1.81 11.93 -5.35
N LYS A 100 2.15 13.06 -5.99
CA LYS A 100 1.36 13.63 -7.11
C LYS A 100 1.29 12.67 -8.30
N LEU A 101 2.40 12.04 -8.69
CA LEU A 101 2.41 11.08 -9.81
C LEU A 101 1.54 9.85 -9.53
N ILE A 102 1.63 9.28 -8.32
CA ILE A 102 0.80 8.14 -7.90
C ILE A 102 -0.68 8.51 -7.96
N LEU A 103 -1.02 9.71 -7.50
CA LEU A 103 -2.39 10.22 -7.51
C LEU A 103 -2.92 10.42 -8.94
N GLU A 104 -2.11 10.96 -9.85
CA GLU A 104 -2.47 11.07 -11.27
C GLU A 104 -2.63 9.70 -11.95
N MET A 105 -1.76 8.74 -11.65
CA MET A 105 -1.91 7.36 -12.14
C MET A 105 -3.19 6.71 -11.61
N ALA A 106 -3.49 6.87 -10.32
CA ALA A 106 -4.73 6.36 -9.72
C ALA A 106 -5.97 6.99 -10.35
N ARG A 107 -5.98 8.31 -10.59
CA ARG A 107 -7.05 9.02 -11.31
C ARG A 107 -7.20 8.52 -12.74
N SER A 108 -6.10 8.29 -13.45
CA SER A 108 -6.13 7.75 -14.83
C SER A 108 -6.73 6.34 -14.89
N GLN A 109 -6.34 5.46 -13.95
CA GLN A 109 -6.90 4.11 -13.87
C GLN A 109 -8.39 4.13 -13.50
N LEU A 110 -8.77 4.99 -12.55
CA LEU A 110 -10.16 5.20 -12.19
C LEU A 110 -10.99 5.70 -13.38
N PHE A 111 -10.47 6.68 -14.14
CA PHE A 111 -11.11 7.19 -15.34
C PHE A 111 -11.25 6.11 -16.42
N LYS A 112 -10.22 5.29 -16.65
CA LYS A 112 -10.29 4.14 -17.57
C LYS A 112 -11.35 3.14 -17.14
N ALA A 113 -11.45 2.83 -15.85
CA ALA A 113 -12.49 1.95 -15.33
C ALA A 113 -13.90 2.54 -15.55
N MET A 114 -14.08 3.85 -15.34
CA MET A 114 -15.35 4.53 -15.65
C MET A 114 -15.67 4.52 -17.15
N MET A 115 -14.68 4.72 -18.02
CA MET A 115 -14.88 4.67 -19.48
C MET A 115 -15.26 3.25 -19.95
N GLN A 116 -14.58 2.22 -19.43
CA GLN A 116 -14.93 0.83 -19.72
C GLN A 116 -16.34 0.46 -19.23
N GLN A 117 -16.80 1.05 -18.12
CA GLN A 117 -18.18 0.91 -17.64
C GLN A 117 -19.19 1.61 -18.55
N ILE A 118 -18.86 2.78 -19.10
CA ILE A 118 -19.72 3.48 -20.07
C ILE A 118 -19.84 2.66 -21.35
N GLU A 119 -18.76 2.05 -21.80
CA GLU A 119 -18.73 1.17 -22.99
C GLU A 119 -19.42 -0.18 -22.75
N ASN A 120 -19.46 -0.67 -21.51
CA ASN A 120 -20.20 -1.87 -21.10
C ASN A 120 -21.15 -1.57 -19.92
N PRO A 121 -22.35 -0.99 -20.19
CA PRO A 121 -23.30 -0.58 -19.15
C PRO A 121 -23.81 -1.72 -18.26
N GLU A 122 -23.71 -2.97 -18.72
CA GLU A 122 -24.12 -4.16 -17.97
C GLU A 122 -22.99 -4.79 -17.13
N ALA A 123 -21.74 -4.31 -17.25
CA ALA A 123 -20.66 -4.74 -16.38
C ALA A 123 -20.88 -4.18 -14.97
N ALA A 124 -20.93 -5.07 -13.98
CA ALA A 124 -21.08 -4.65 -12.59
C ALA A 124 -19.86 -3.82 -12.18
N VAL A 125 -20.14 -2.66 -11.60
CA VAL A 125 -19.09 -1.81 -11.05
C VAL A 125 -18.93 -2.11 -9.59
N ASP A 126 -17.71 -2.48 -9.25
CA ASP A 126 -17.30 -2.69 -7.87
C ASP A 126 -17.19 -1.31 -7.19
N ILE A 127 -18.33 -0.84 -6.70
CA ILE A 127 -18.49 0.43 -5.99
C ILE A 127 -17.59 0.46 -4.75
N ASP A 128 -17.34 -0.68 -4.12
CA ASP A 128 -16.46 -0.77 -2.94
C ASP A 128 -15.00 -0.61 -3.34
N LEU A 129 -14.55 -1.22 -4.44
CA LEU A 129 -13.23 -0.98 -5.02
C LEU A 129 -13.06 0.51 -5.36
N LEU A 130 -14.06 1.12 -6.01
CA LEU A 130 -14.04 2.52 -6.41
C LEU A 130 -13.98 3.45 -5.20
N LYS A 131 -14.79 3.20 -4.18
CA LYS A 131 -14.80 3.92 -2.91
C LYS A 131 -13.47 3.78 -2.17
N ASN A 132 -12.91 2.58 -2.10
CA ASN A 132 -11.62 2.33 -1.45
C ASN A 132 -10.47 3.02 -2.19
N ALA A 133 -10.50 3.03 -3.52
CA ALA A 133 -9.55 3.77 -4.34
C ALA A 133 -9.65 5.29 -4.08
N MET A 134 -10.87 5.84 -4.03
CA MET A 134 -11.10 7.26 -3.72
C MET A 134 -10.65 7.63 -2.30
N LEU A 135 -10.91 6.77 -1.31
CA LEU A 135 -10.43 6.97 0.07
C LEU A 135 -8.90 6.89 0.17
N ALA A 136 -8.27 5.98 -0.58
CA ALA A 136 -6.82 5.89 -0.65
C ALA A 136 -6.22 7.16 -1.30
N ALA A 137 -6.81 7.63 -2.40
CA ALA A 137 -6.43 8.88 -3.05
C ALA A 137 -6.57 10.09 -2.09
N GLN A 138 -7.69 10.19 -1.37
CA GLN A 138 -7.93 11.25 -0.39
C GLN A 138 -6.91 11.24 0.75
N ARG A 139 -6.52 10.05 1.23
CA ARG A 139 -5.49 9.90 2.29
C ARG A 139 -4.09 10.25 1.78
N LEU A 140 -3.78 9.90 0.53
CA LEU A 140 -2.52 10.28 -0.11
C LEU A 140 -2.44 11.81 -0.28
N GLU A 141 -3.52 12.45 -0.74
CA GLU A 141 -3.61 13.91 -0.83
C GLU A 141 -3.44 14.59 0.53
N SER A 142 -4.11 14.11 1.58
CA SER A 142 -3.97 14.71 2.92
C SER A 142 -2.55 14.55 3.47
N THR A 143 -1.91 13.42 3.19
CA THR A 143 -0.51 13.15 3.58
C THR A 143 0.45 14.08 2.83
N ALA A 144 0.26 14.26 1.52
CA ALA A 144 1.05 15.22 0.73
C ALA A 144 0.87 16.66 1.22
N MET A 145 -0.36 17.07 1.53
CA MET A 145 -0.66 18.41 2.06
C MET A 145 -0.02 18.64 3.43
N SER A 146 -0.07 17.65 4.32
CA SER A 146 0.59 17.75 5.63
C SER A 146 2.12 17.80 5.51
N SER A 147 2.69 17.10 4.53
CA SER A 147 4.13 17.11 4.25
C SER A 147 4.58 18.46 3.70
N HIS A 148 3.85 19.04 2.73
CA HIS A 148 4.10 20.39 2.23
C HIS A 148 3.95 21.46 3.31
N LYS A 149 2.93 21.34 4.17
CA LYS A 149 2.75 22.24 5.32
C LYS A 149 3.97 22.18 6.25
N ARG A 150 4.41 20.96 6.62
CA ARG A 150 5.59 20.75 7.46
C ARG A 150 6.87 21.28 6.82
N GLU A 151 7.07 21.06 5.52
CA GLU A 151 8.24 21.59 4.79
C GLU A 151 8.26 23.12 4.80
N LYS A 152 7.10 23.76 4.60
CA LYS A 152 6.98 25.22 4.69
C LYS A 152 7.27 25.73 6.10
N GLU A 153 6.73 25.06 7.12
CA GLU A 153 6.98 25.39 8.53
C GLU A 153 8.46 25.27 8.87
N ILE A 154 9.15 24.21 8.42
CA ILE A 154 10.60 24.03 8.62
C ILE A 154 11.39 25.15 7.93
N ARG A 155 11.08 25.48 6.67
CA ARG A 155 11.76 26.59 5.97
C ARG A 155 11.53 27.94 6.65
N GLN A 156 10.32 28.20 7.12
CA GLN A 156 9.99 29.42 7.85
C GLN A 156 10.75 29.50 9.18
N ALA A 157 10.74 28.42 9.97
CA ALA A 157 11.47 28.36 11.22
C ALA A 157 12.98 28.58 11.01
N PHE A 158 13.57 27.96 9.98
CA PHE A 158 14.97 28.16 9.63
C PHE A 158 15.27 29.60 9.20
N ALA A 159 14.39 30.21 8.38
CA ALA A 159 14.53 31.61 7.97
C ALA A 159 14.41 32.58 9.15
N GLU A 160 13.52 32.29 10.11
CA GLU A 160 13.38 33.06 11.35
C GLU A 160 14.59 32.90 12.27
N GLU A 161 15.11 31.69 12.43
CA GLU A 161 16.32 31.41 13.19
C GLU A 161 17.53 32.14 12.60
N ALA A 162 17.75 32.04 11.29
CA ALA A 162 18.81 32.76 10.59
C ALA A 162 18.65 34.29 10.70
N ALA A 163 17.42 34.79 10.58
CA ALA A 163 17.11 36.21 10.75
C ALA A 163 17.39 36.72 12.18
N ASN A 164 17.14 35.90 13.20
CA ASN A 164 17.43 36.25 14.59
C ASN A 164 18.93 36.16 14.89
N ALA A 165 19.64 35.18 14.34
CA ALA A 165 21.09 35.05 14.49
C ALA A 165 21.84 36.26 13.92
N VAL A 166 21.36 36.84 12.80
CA VAL A 166 21.87 38.11 12.27
C VAL A 166 21.79 39.23 13.31
N THR A 167 20.67 39.36 14.02
CA THR A 167 20.51 40.35 15.08
C THR A 167 21.45 40.09 16.26
N GLU A 168 21.54 38.84 16.73
CA GLU A 168 22.37 38.51 17.90
C GLU A 168 23.87 38.66 17.62
N GLU A 169 24.33 38.31 16.42
CA GLU A 169 25.75 38.37 16.08
C GLU A 169 26.18 39.76 15.60
N LEU A 170 25.40 40.42 14.75
CA LEU A 170 25.87 41.60 14.01
C LEU A 170 25.45 42.94 14.64
N ARG A 171 24.50 42.94 15.58
CA ARG A 171 24.00 44.18 16.18
C ARG A 171 25.08 44.88 17.00
N GLY A 172 25.34 46.13 16.65
CA GLY A 172 26.35 46.96 17.33
C GLY A 172 27.80 46.59 17.03
N GLN A 173 28.05 45.69 16.05
CA GLN A 173 29.40 45.47 15.52
C GLN A 173 29.82 46.63 14.60
N ASP A 174 31.11 46.98 14.67
CA ASP A 174 31.69 48.02 13.82
C ASP A 174 31.50 47.69 12.32
N GLY A 175 30.91 48.62 11.58
CA GLY A 175 30.63 48.47 10.14
C GLY A 175 29.24 47.94 9.79
N MET A 176 28.40 47.59 10.77
CA MET A 176 27.00 47.19 10.54
C MET A 176 26.04 48.33 10.93
N SER A 177 25.28 48.84 9.95
CA SER A 177 24.19 49.80 10.23
C SER A 177 22.87 49.07 10.48
N GLU A 178 21.99 49.66 11.31
CA GLU A 178 20.66 49.11 11.58
C GLU A 178 19.84 48.91 10.30
N GLU A 179 20.03 49.80 9.30
CA GLU A 179 19.34 49.70 8.02
C GLU A 179 19.82 48.51 7.17
N LEU A 180 21.13 48.22 7.20
CA LEU A 180 21.70 47.07 6.50
C LEU A 180 21.29 45.75 7.17
N GLU A 181 21.30 45.70 8.50
CA GLU A 181 20.83 44.58 9.30
C GLU A 181 19.36 44.25 8.98
N LEU A 182 18.48 45.26 9.00
CA LEU A 182 17.07 45.10 8.64
C LEU A 182 16.88 44.58 7.21
N ARG A 183 17.72 45.02 6.27
CA ARG A 183 17.67 44.60 4.87
C ARG A 183 18.04 43.13 4.71
N ILE A 184 19.12 42.68 5.35
CA ILE A 184 19.54 41.27 5.36
C ILE A 184 18.43 40.39 5.97
N ARG A 185 17.84 40.84 7.08
CA ARG A 185 16.77 40.13 7.76
C ARG A 185 15.52 39.99 6.87
N ASN A 186 15.14 41.04 6.15
CA ASN A 186 14.01 40.99 5.22
C ASN A 186 14.27 40.06 4.03
N VAL A 187 15.51 40.00 3.52
CA VAL A 187 15.91 39.03 2.47
C VAL A 187 15.79 37.59 2.98
N LEU A 188 16.31 37.29 4.17
CA LEU A 188 16.25 35.96 4.78
C LEU A 188 14.80 35.50 5.03
N LEU A 189 13.93 36.42 5.46
CA LEU A 189 12.51 36.17 5.67
C LEU A 189 11.69 36.14 4.36
N GLY A 190 12.32 36.37 3.20
CA GLY A 190 11.64 36.43 1.90
C GLY A 190 10.65 37.59 1.76
N LYS A 191 10.89 38.70 2.46
CA LYS A 191 10.06 39.92 2.48
C LYS A 191 10.68 41.08 1.68
N ALA A 192 11.80 40.83 1.00
CA ALA A 192 12.52 41.79 0.17
C ALA A 192 11.86 42.00 -1.20
#